data_AF-A0A1M5D767-F1
#
_entry.id   AF-A0A1M5D767-F1
#
_cell.length_a   1.000
_cell.length_b   1.000
_cell.length_c   1.000
_cell.angle_alpha   90.00
_cell.angle_beta   90.00
_cell.angle_gamma   90.00
#
_symmetry.space_group_name_H-M   'P 1'
#
loop_
_entity.id
_entity.type
_entity.pdbx_description
1 polymer ?
#
loop_
_entity_poly.entity_id
_entity_poly.type
_entity_poly.pdbx_seq_one_letter_code
_entity_poly.pdbx_strand_id
1 'polypeptide(L)'
;MRPSALSHHSNTSTVRRRLGVRATTTAVAAALCATGIVAAGGLAAAPAAHAAGPTAHDPIGSTPTIRAVGRTLRVTGWGSDPDAPASNIPVSAYVDGTTSLGTVTTSLPSSKAAKRAGAGATAGYSLSVAAPAGKHTVCLVLGNVGRGMRTVKRCVATPLGRTLTAAQTAKHNPVGRFAAISATTTTVRARGWASDPDLVSRRSLAVLYVDGAPAATRATTRYAGTRPAGAGRSSAIDVSVPVSTGTHIACVWVVNVGLGSNTYLGCRSVDTRSPRTPAATAAPAANAKVLALAKKQIGKPYVWGATGPKSFDCSGLVMWAYGKYGYRTPRVSQDQIKAARLIPASHARAGDLVFYHDSVGDVYHVGVFVKPGLSVAAIDPSEGVDYQRIWDTTATYGSFTHT
;
A
#
# COMPACT_ATOMS: atom_id res chain seq x y z
N MET A 1 7.35 -40.49 -69.50
CA MET A 1 7.05 -39.97 -70.85
C MET A 1 5.88 -38.99 -70.75
N ARG A 2 5.90 -37.88 -71.50
CA ARG A 2 4.76 -36.96 -71.78
C ARG A 2 4.08 -37.41 -73.10
N PRO A 3 2.84 -37.02 -73.48
CA PRO A 3 2.29 -35.64 -73.62
C PRO A 3 0.99 -35.40 -72.79
N SER A 4 0.45 -34.18 -72.55
CA SER A 4 0.08 -33.02 -73.42
C SER A 4 -1.13 -33.31 -74.34
N ALA A 5 -2.07 -32.41 -74.67
CA ALA A 5 -2.28 -30.96 -74.43
C ALA A 5 -3.82 -30.65 -74.41
N LEU A 6 -4.31 -29.47 -73.99
CA LEU A 6 -4.69 -28.26 -74.79
C LEU A 6 -5.59 -27.38 -73.87
N SER A 7 -5.83 -26.06 -73.99
CA SER A 7 -5.60 -25.03 -75.03
C SER A 7 -5.64 -23.60 -74.42
N HIS A 8 -4.65 -22.75 -74.73
CA HIS A 8 -4.69 -21.31 -75.18
C HIS A 8 -5.70 -20.27 -74.60
N HIS A 9 -5.50 -18.93 -74.56
CA HIS A 9 -4.40 -17.93 -74.83
C HIS A 9 -4.91 -16.50 -74.44
N SER A 10 -4.21 -15.34 -74.47
CA SER A 10 -2.79 -14.91 -74.60
C SER A 10 -2.59 -13.42 -74.20
N ASN A 11 -1.32 -12.98 -74.10
CA ASN A 11 -0.70 -11.66 -74.42
C ASN A 11 -1.42 -10.33 -74.06
N THR A 12 -0.87 -9.41 -73.25
CA THR A 12 0.39 -8.60 -73.31
C THR A 12 0.46 -7.51 -74.41
N SER A 13 0.71 -6.26 -74.00
CA SER A 13 1.81 -5.42 -74.55
C SER A 13 1.99 -4.09 -73.80
N THR A 14 3.24 -3.61 -73.77
CA THR A 14 3.66 -2.25 -73.34
C THR A 14 3.95 -1.38 -74.57
N VAL A 15 4.00 -0.03 -74.44
CA VAL A 15 5.08 0.86 -74.99
C VAL A 15 4.78 2.40 -74.90
N ARG A 16 5.66 3.10 -74.15
CA ARG A 16 6.35 4.42 -74.36
C ARG A 16 5.66 5.77 -74.74
N ARG A 17 6.24 6.83 -74.10
CA ARG A 17 6.60 8.22 -74.60
C ARG A 17 5.46 9.27 -74.77
N ARG A 18 5.69 10.61 -74.69
CA ARG A 18 6.68 11.51 -74.00
C ARG A 18 6.26 13.00 -74.24
N LEU A 19 6.89 13.97 -73.53
CA LEU A 19 6.80 15.46 -73.67
C LEU A 19 5.50 16.07 -73.09
N GLY A 20 5.46 17.23 -72.39
CA GLY A 20 6.45 18.20 -71.87
C GLY A 20 5.80 19.08 -70.76
N VAL A 21 6.29 20.25 -70.29
CA VAL A 21 7.49 21.06 -70.63
C VAL A 21 8.25 21.58 -69.38
N ARG A 22 8.11 22.86 -68.93
CA ARG A 22 8.88 23.52 -67.83
C ARG A 22 8.25 24.83 -67.31
N ALA A 23 8.46 25.15 -66.03
CA ALA A 23 8.87 26.47 -65.48
C ALA A 23 9.31 26.27 -63.99
N THR A 24 10.60 26.13 -63.64
CA THR A 24 11.58 27.19 -63.26
C THR A 24 11.21 28.10 -62.07
N THR A 25 11.79 27.83 -60.90
CA THR A 25 12.48 28.84 -60.06
C THR A 25 13.57 28.19 -59.20
N THR A 26 14.55 29.00 -58.80
CA THR A 26 15.91 28.59 -58.42
C THR A 26 16.07 28.26 -56.93
N ALA A 27 17.02 27.38 -56.60
CA ALA A 27 17.48 27.10 -55.23
C ALA A 27 18.94 27.53 -55.02
N VAL A 28 19.27 28.00 -53.81
CA VAL A 28 20.63 28.14 -53.25
C VAL A 28 20.48 27.90 -51.73
N ALA A 29 20.83 26.72 -51.18
CA ALA A 29 22.16 26.31 -50.68
C ALA A 29 22.56 27.06 -49.37
N ALA A 30 23.30 26.51 -48.41
CA ALA A 30 24.08 25.26 -48.30
C ALA A 30 24.11 24.83 -46.79
N ALA A 31 24.85 23.84 -46.26
CA ALA A 31 25.87 22.93 -46.80
C ALA A 31 26.04 21.68 -45.90
N LEU A 32 26.60 20.60 -46.46
CA LEU A 32 27.62 19.68 -45.89
C LEU A 32 27.38 19.08 -44.48
N CYS A 33 27.09 17.78 -44.32
CA CYS A 33 27.94 16.60 -44.54
C CYS A 33 28.71 16.13 -43.28
N ALA A 34 28.48 14.83 -42.97
CA ALA A 34 29.49 13.83 -42.61
C ALA A 34 30.26 13.99 -41.26
N THR A 35 30.65 12.95 -40.53
CA THR A 35 30.44 11.49 -40.65
C THR A 35 30.55 10.89 -39.25
N GLY A 36 29.84 9.79 -38.98
CA GLY A 36 29.79 9.16 -37.66
C GLY A 36 30.97 8.28 -37.25
N ILE A 37 30.76 7.51 -36.19
CA ILE A 37 31.47 6.28 -35.80
C ILE A 37 30.56 5.51 -34.82
N VAL A 38 30.67 4.18 -34.83
CA VAL A 38 29.88 3.26 -34.00
C VAL A 38 30.63 2.93 -32.71
N ALA A 39 29.92 2.88 -31.57
CA ALA A 39 30.34 2.09 -30.41
C ALA A 39 29.12 1.55 -29.67
N ALA A 40 29.06 0.22 -29.48
CA ALA A 40 28.09 -0.44 -28.63
C ALA A 40 28.69 -0.67 -27.23
N GLY A 41 27.90 -0.48 -26.17
CA GLY A 41 28.31 -0.91 -24.83
C GLY A 41 27.52 -0.28 -23.68
N GLY A 42 27.14 -1.12 -22.71
CA GLY A 42 26.77 -0.69 -21.35
C GLY A 42 25.28 -0.68 -21.03
N LEU A 43 24.85 -1.61 -20.15
CA LEU A 43 23.66 -1.41 -19.34
C LEU A 43 23.92 -0.26 -18.36
N ALA A 44 23.15 0.82 -18.46
CA ALA A 44 22.97 1.75 -17.35
C ALA A 44 21.56 1.53 -16.77
N ALA A 45 21.49 0.99 -15.55
CA ALA A 45 20.22 0.91 -14.83
C ALA A 45 19.70 2.32 -14.57
N ALA A 46 18.44 2.58 -14.92
CA ALA A 46 17.81 3.86 -14.57
C ALA A 46 17.81 4.01 -13.04
N PRO A 47 18.31 5.13 -12.49
CA PRO A 47 18.29 5.35 -11.06
C PRO A 47 16.84 5.42 -10.58
N ALA A 48 16.54 4.73 -9.47
CA ALA A 48 15.23 4.79 -8.84
C ALA A 48 14.92 6.24 -8.45
N ALA A 49 13.88 6.81 -9.08
CA ALA A 49 13.44 8.16 -8.79
C ALA A 49 13.06 8.28 -7.31
N HIS A 50 13.90 8.97 -6.55
CA HIS A 50 13.57 9.35 -5.18
C HIS A 50 12.38 10.31 -5.23
N ALA A 51 11.37 10.06 -4.40
CA ALA A 51 10.24 10.97 -4.27
C ALA A 51 10.72 12.28 -3.62
N ALA A 52 11.05 13.28 -4.44
CA ALA A 52 11.34 14.62 -3.99
C ALA A 52 10.09 15.22 -3.29
N GLY A 53 10.32 16.12 -2.33
CA GLY A 53 9.25 16.96 -1.78
C GLY A 53 8.64 17.87 -2.85
N PRO A 54 7.50 18.53 -2.56
CA PRO A 54 6.88 19.47 -3.51
C PRO A 54 7.91 20.50 -3.97
N THR A 55 8.02 20.66 -5.29
CA THR A 55 8.92 21.61 -5.90
C THR A 55 8.44 23.04 -5.66
N ALA A 56 9.33 24.03 -5.81
CA ALA A 56 9.03 25.43 -5.45
C ALA A 56 7.86 26.07 -6.24
N HIS A 57 7.40 25.42 -7.32
CA HIS A 57 6.32 25.85 -8.20
C HIS A 57 5.00 25.08 -7.96
N ASP A 58 4.98 24.04 -7.11
CA ASP A 58 3.78 23.19 -6.96
C ASP A 58 2.70 23.85 -6.06
N PRO A 59 1.39 23.75 -6.40
CA PRO A 59 0.30 24.37 -5.65
C PRO A 59 0.21 23.96 -4.17
N ILE A 60 0.29 24.95 -3.30
CA ILE A 60 0.20 24.82 -1.85
C ILE A 60 -1.25 24.97 -1.36
N GLY A 61 -1.57 24.42 -0.18
CA GLY A 61 -2.93 24.47 0.36
C GLY A 61 -3.17 23.56 1.54
N SER A 62 -4.32 23.71 2.20
CA SER A 62 -4.71 22.94 3.38
C SER A 62 -5.16 21.51 3.07
N THR A 63 -5.02 20.61 4.04
CA THR A 63 -5.86 19.40 4.12
C THR A 63 -7.35 19.80 4.07
N PRO A 64 -8.19 19.20 3.20
CA PRO A 64 -9.59 19.55 3.10
C PRO A 64 -10.38 19.15 4.35
N THR A 65 -11.32 20.00 4.76
CA THR A 65 -12.36 19.64 5.74
C THR A 65 -13.59 19.12 4.99
N ILE A 66 -14.12 17.97 5.42
CA ILE A 66 -15.28 17.32 4.78
C ILE A 66 -16.40 17.16 5.80
N ARG A 67 -17.64 17.47 5.41
CA ARG A 67 -18.84 17.26 6.22
C ARG A 67 -19.96 16.70 5.35
N ALA A 68 -20.67 15.69 5.84
CA ALA A 68 -21.90 15.22 5.21
C ALA A 68 -23.04 16.24 5.45
N VAL A 69 -23.75 16.59 4.39
CA VAL A 69 -24.93 17.47 4.37
C VAL A 69 -25.98 16.80 3.48
N GLY A 70 -26.95 16.11 4.09
CA GLY A 70 -27.93 15.30 3.37
C GLY A 70 -27.25 14.20 2.52
N ARG A 71 -27.51 14.21 1.21
CA ARG A 71 -26.87 13.31 0.21
C ARG A 71 -25.60 13.89 -0.43
N THR A 72 -24.99 14.90 0.19
CA THR A 72 -23.79 15.57 -0.34
C THR A 72 -22.66 15.61 0.68
N LEU A 73 -21.42 15.56 0.21
CA LEU A 73 -20.21 15.84 0.96
C LEU A 73 -19.79 17.28 0.65
N ARG A 74 -19.88 18.17 1.64
CA ARG A 74 -19.36 19.54 1.52
C ARG A 74 -17.87 19.53 1.87
N VAL A 75 -17.05 19.98 0.93
CA VAL A 75 -15.58 20.02 1.02
C VAL A 75 -15.12 21.48 1.04
N THR A 76 -14.34 21.86 2.03
CA THR A 76 -13.86 23.24 2.21
C THR A 76 -12.38 23.30 2.58
N GLY A 77 -11.67 24.31 2.10
CA GLY A 77 -10.26 24.54 2.41
C GLY A 77 -9.71 25.77 1.66
N TRP A 78 -8.40 25.82 1.48
CA TRP A 78 -7.74 26.82 0.64
C TRP A 78 -6.63 26.21 -0.22
N GLY A 79 -6.32 26.88 -1.32
CA GLY A 79 -5.21 26.54 -2.22
C GLY A 79 -4.67 27.78 -2.92
N SER A 80 -3.40 27.77 -3.30
CA SER A 80 -2.75 28.83 -4.08
C SER A 80 -1.57 28.24 -4.84
N ASP A 81 -1.22 28.86 -5.97
CA ASP A 81 -0.08 28.48 -6.80
C ASP A 81 1.04 29.52 -6.65
N PRO A 82 2.28 29.13 -6.31
CA PRO A 82 3.42 30.04 -6.22
C PRO A 82 3.73 30.83 -7.49
N ASP A 83 3.41 30.29 -8.68
CA ASP A 83 3.62 30.96 -9.97
C ASP A 83 2.52 31.99 -10.29
N ALA A 84 1.38 31.93 -9.59
CA ALA A 84 0.25 32.83 -9.79
C ALA A 84 -0.42 33.22 -8.45
N PRO A 85 0.31 33.84 -7.50
CA PRO A 85 -0.12 33.99 -6.09
C PRO A 85 -1.39 34.83 -5.89
N ALA A 86 -1.62 35.81 -6.78
CA ALA A 86 -2.82 36.64 -6.78
C ALA A 86 -4.00 36.05 -7.57
N SER A 87 -3.79 34.94 -8.29
CA SER A 87 -4.77 34.32 -9.18
C SER A 87 -5.58 33.23 -8.48
N ASN A 88 -6.82 33.09 -8.93
CA ASN A 88 -7.71 32.02 -8.50
C ASN A 88 -7.42 30.74 -9.29
N ILE A 89 -7.18 29.61 -8.59
CA ILE A 89 -6.81 28.33 -9.20
C ILE A 89 -7.96 27.33 -9.19
N PRO A 90 -8.05 26.39 -10.15
CA PRO A 90 -9.08 25.37 -10.14
C PRO A 90 -8.80 24.30 -9.08
N VAL A 91 -9.87 23.78 -8.49
CA VAL A 91 -9.88 22.78 -7.43
C VAL A 91 -10.89 21.71 -7.79
N SER A 92 -10.42 20.47 -7.96
CA SER A 92 -11.24 19.32 -8.32
C SER A 92 -11.27 18.32 -7.17
N ALA A 93 -12.45 17.78 -6.86
CA ALA A 93 -12.60 16.68 -5.92
C ALA A 93 -13.01 15.38 -6.64
N TYR A 94 -12.37 14.29 -6.23
CA TYR A 94 -12.56 12.96 -6.76
C TYR A 94 -13.05 12.05 -5.64
N VAL A 95 -14.10 11.28 -5.91
CA VAL A 95 -14.66 10.30 -4.97
C VAL A 95 -14.30 8.90 -5.42
N ASP A 96 -13.78 8.08 -4.51
CA ASP A 96 -13.47 6.65 -4.70
C ASP A 96 -12.65 6.33 -5.96
N GLY A 97 -11.78 7.27 -6.35
CA GLY A 97 -10.90 7.14 -7.51
C GLY A 97 -11.59 7.27 -8.88
N THR A 98 -12.92 7.45 -8.94
CA THR A 98 -13.67 7.53 -10.20
C THR A 98 -14.68 8.66 -10.20
N THR A 99 -14.51 9.57 -11.17
CA THR A 99 -15.33 10.76 -11.47
C THR A 99 -15.01 12.01 -10.64
N SER A 100 -14.71 13.11 -11.35
CA SER A 100 -14.75 14.47 -10.78
C SER A 100 -16.20 14.92 -10.75
N LEU A 101 -16.70 15.28 -9.58
CA LEU A 101 -18.09 15.71 -9.38
C LEU A 101 -18.24 17.24 -9.35
N GLY A 102 -17.17 17.95 -9.72
CA GLY A 102 -17.15 19.40 -9.84
C GLY A 102 -15.73 19.94 -9.75
N THR A 103 -15.41 20.88 -10.63
CA THR A 103 -14.25 21.78 -10.46
C THR A 103 -14.79 23.14 -10.07
N VAL A 104 -14.35 23.66 -8.92
CA VAL A 104 -14.58 25.05 -8.51
C VAL A 104 -13.27 25.81 -8.59
N THR A 105 -13.30 27.13 -8.74
CA THR A 105 -12.10 27.95 -8.52
C THR A 105 -12.03 28.37 -7.05
N THR A 106 -10.82 28.52 -6.52
CA THR A 106 -10.62 29.30 -5.29
C THR A 106 -11.22 30.68 -5.54
N SER A 107 -12.15 31.12 -4.69
CA SER A 107 -12.90 32.37 -4.90
C SER A 107 -13.46 32.94 -3.61
N LEU A 108 -13.22 32.28 -2.48
CA LEU A 108 -13.78 32.61 -1.18
C LEU A 108 -12.70 33.21 -0.26
N PRO A 109 -13.05 34.18 0.62
CA PRO A 109 -12.12 34.70 1.60
C PRO A 109 -11.49 33.60 2.48
N SER A 110 -10.17 33.64 2.68
CA SER A 110 -9.48 32.72 3.59
C SER A 110 -8.41 33.42 4.41
N SER A 111 -8.75 33.81 5.64
CA SER A 111 -7.83 34.42 6.61
C SER A 111 -6.67 33.50 7.04
N LYS A 112 -6.77 32.18 6.77
CA LYS A 112 -5.69 31.20 6.96
C LYS A 112 -4.76 31.11 5.74
N ALA A 113 -5.24 31.39 4.53
CA ALA A 113 -4.43 31.45 3.32
C ALA A 113 -3.65 32.77 3.24
N ALA A 114 -4.33 33.90 3.49
CA ALA A 114 -3.73 35.24 3.44
C ALA A 114 -2.53 35.45 4.39
N LYS A 115 -2.36 34.56 5.39
CA LYS A 115 -1.22 34.54 6.32
C LYS A 115 -0.08 33.60 5.92
N ARG A 116 -0.16 32.88 4.79
CA ARG A 116 0.83 31.89 4.36
C ARG A 116 1.20 32.06 2.87
N ALA A 117 2.50 32.27 2.64
CA ALA A 117 3.15 32.06 1.35
C ALA A 117 2.51 32.76 0.13
N GLY A 118 2.16 34.05 0.28
CA GLY A 118 1.76 34.91 -0.84
C GLY A 118 0.34 34.69 -1.38
N ALA A 119 -0.42 33.75 -0.85
CA ALA A 119 -1.76 33.42 -1.35
C ALA A 119 -2.73 34.61 -1.28
N GLY A 120 -3.38 34.93 -2.41
CA GLY A 120 -4.36 36.01 -2.53
C GLY A 120 -5.56 35.87 -1.59
N ALA A 121 -6.24 36.99 -1.33
CA ALA A 121 -7.32 37.09 -0.34
C ALA A 121 -8.48 36.09 -0.57
N THR A 122 -8.72 35.69 -1.82
CA THR A 122 -9.78 34.77 -2.27
C THR A 122 -9.33 33.31 -2.45
N ALA A 123 -8.18 32.91 -1.92
CA ALA A 123 -7.62 31.56 -2.04
C ALA A 123 -8.45 30.42 -1.38
N GLY A 124 -9.60 30.71 -0.77
CA GLY A 124 -10.53 29.72 -0.20
C GLY A 124 -11.45 29.08 -1.23
N TYR A 125 -11.89 27.84 -0.95
CA TYR A 125 -12.86 27.12 -1.77
C TYR A 125 -13.93 26.41 -0.92
N SER A 126 -15.10 26.21 -1.52
CA SER A 126 -16.19 25.35 -1.01
C SER A 126 -16.85 24.68 -2.21
N LEU A 127 -16.92 23.35 -2.19
CA LEU A 127 -17.71 22.60 -3.17
C LEU A 127 -18.59 21.56 -2.47
N SER A 128 -19.70 21.20 -3.12
CA SER A 128 -20.62 20.15 -2.65
C SER A 128 -20.61 19.01 -3.66
N VAL A 129 -20.36 17.81 -3.15
CA VAL A 129 -20.16 16.61 -3.95
C VAL A 129 -21.30 15.64 -3.67
N ALA A 130 -22.15 15.36 -4.66
CA ALA A 130 -23.21 14.37 -4.51
C ALA A 130 -22.62 12.96 -4.42
N ALA A 131 -22.94 12.22 -3.37
CA ALA A 131 -22.46 10.85 -3.16
C ALA A 131 -23.63 9.94 -2.71
N PRO A 132 -23.62 8.65 -3.09
CA PRO A 132 -24.48 7.64 -2.47
C PRO A 132 -24.31 7.61 -0.94
N ALA A 133 -25.19 6.90 -0.24
CA ALA A 133 -24.93 6.60 1.17
C ALA A 133 -23.86 5.49 1.26
N GLY A 134 -22.78 5.73 2.00
CA GLY A 134 -21.62 4.83 2.02
C GLY A 134 -20.39 5.42 2.70
N LYS A 135 -19.29 4.66 2.69
CA LYS A 135 -17.94 5.17 2.98
C LYS A 135 -17.34 5.68 1.67
N HIS A 136 -16.85 6.91 1.67
CA HIS A 136 -16.25 7.54 0.51
C HIS A 136 -14.84 8.05 0.82
N THR A 137 -13.89 7.77 -0.07
CA THR A 137 -12.56 8.37 -0.08
C THR A 137 -12.59 9.58 -0.99
N VAL A 138 -12.45 10.78 -0.42
CA VAL A 138 -12.42 12.02 -1.19
C VAL A 138 -10.98 12.51 -1.29
N CYS A 139 -10.46 12.58 -2.52
CA CYS A 139 -9.19 13.20 -2.84
C CYS A 139 -9.42 14.59 -3.42
N LEU A 140 -8.59 15.57 -3.08
CA LEU A 140 -8.67 16.94 -3.59
C LEU A 140 -7.41 17.27 -4.37
N VAL A 141 -7.56 17.84 -5.57
CA VAL A 141 -6.45 18.22 -6.45
C VAL A 141 -6.51 19.72 -6.69
N LEU A 142 -5.40 20.40 -6.38
CA LEU A 142 -5.19 21.79 -6.77
C LEU A 142 -4.60 21.85 -8.18
N GLY A 143 -5.20 22.68 -9.03
CA GLY A 143 -4.70 22.97 -10.35
C GLY A 143 -3.43 23.82 -10.31
N ASN A 144 -2.57 23.60 -11.29
CA ASN A 144 -1.32 24.32 -11.50
C ASN A 144 -1.51 25.40 -12.59
N VAL A 145 -0.89 26.57 -12.41
CA VAL A 145 -0.89 27.71 -13.32
C VAL A 145 0.55 28.17 -13.51
N GLY A 146 1.20 27.74 -14.60
CA GLY A 146 2.62 28.00 -14.82
C GLY A 146 3.44 26.72 -14.86
N ARG A 147 4.62 26.73 -14.23
CA ARG A 147 5.53 25.58 -14.05
C ARG A 147 5.07 24.75 -12.85
N GLY A 148 5.56 23.52 -12.72
CA GLY A 148 5.14 22.61 -11.64
C GLY A 148 4.03 21.63 -12.05
N MET A 149 3.50 20.90 -11.07
CA MET A 149 2.51 19.84 -11.24
C MET A 149 1.26 20.07 -10.36
N ARG A 150 0.11 19.57 -10.81
CA ARG A 150 -1.12 19.59 -10.00
C ARG A 150 -0.91 18.85 -8.67
N THR A 151 -1.14 19.52 -7.55
CA THR A 151 -0.89 18.93 -6.24
C THR A 151 -2.13 18.22 -5.69
N VAL A 152 -2.01 16.90 -5.52
CA VAL A 152 -2.96 16.09 -4.76
C VAL A 152 -2.78 16.37 -3.26
N LYS A 153 -3.85 16.82 -2.58
CA LYS A 153 -3.91 16.90 -1.12
C LYS A 153 -4.42 15.58 -0.55
N ARG A 154 -4.04 15.27 0.69
CA ARG A 154 -4.35 14.01 1.39
C ARG A 154 -5.82 13.62 1.23
N CYS A 155 -6.07 12.41 0.71
CA CYS A 155 -7.41 11.87 0.61
C CYS A 155 -7.97 11.56 2.01
N VAL A 156 -9.26 11.83 2.21
CA VAL A 156 -9.95 11.68 3.50
C VAL A 156 -11.12 10.72 3.34
N ALA A 157 -11.20 9.72 4.21
CA ALA A 157 -12.35 8.81 4.29
C ALA A 157 -13.49 9.45 5.11
N THR A 158 -14.73 9.33 4.66
CA THR A 158 -15.91 9.84 5.38
C THR A 158 -17.13 8.92 5.19
N PRO A 159 -17.85 8.56 6.27
CA PRO A 159 -19.13 7.86 6.18
C PRO A 159 -20.29 8.85 5.96
N LEU A 160 -21.22 8.51 5.08
CA LEU A 160 -22.44 9.27 4.81
C LEU A 160 -23.69 8.41 5.07
N GLY A 161 -24.45 8.76 6.11
CA GLY A 161 -25.86 8.36 6.26
C GLY A 161 -26.24 7.30 7.30
N ARG A 162 -25.34 6.47 7.85
CA ARG A 162 -25.68 5.52 8.93
C ARG A 162 -24.48 5.04 9.74
N THR A 163 -24.58 5.05 11.07
CA THR A 163 -23.62 4.38 11.96
C THR A 163 -24.12 2.97 12.28
N LEU A 164 -23.31 1.95 11.98
CA LEU A 164 -23.56 0.58 12.39
C LEU A 164 -22.85 0.28 13.72
N THR A 165 -23.42 -0.61 14.54
CA THR A 165 -22.71 -1.20 15.68
C THR A 165 -21.56 -2.10 15.19
N ALA A 166 -20.52 -2.31 15.99
CA ALA A 166 -19.40 -3.18 15.61
C ALA A 166 -19.85 -4.60 15.20
N ALA A 167 -20.89 -5.16 15.84
CA ALA A 167 -21.46 -6.45 15.50
C ALA A 167 -22.25 -6.45 14.17
N GLN A 168 -22.82 -5.32 13.77
CA GLN A 168 -23.41 -5.15 12.44
C GLN A 168 -22.31 -4.97 11.38
N THR A 169 -21.32 -4.09 11.64
CA THR A 169 -20.15 -3.90 10.77
C THR A 169 -19.41 -5.22 10.48
N ALA A 170 -19.23 -6.07 11.49
CA ALA A 170 -18.56 -7.37 11.35
C ALA A 170 -19.28 -8.33 10.39
N LYS A 171 -20.60 -8.19 10.18
CA LYS A 171 -21.37 -8.99 9.20
C LYS A 171 -21.10 -8.59 7.74
N HIS A 172 -20.51 -7.42 7.52
CA HIS A 172 -20.09 -6.92 6.22
C HIS A 172 -18.61 -7.19 5.92
N ASN A 173 -17.82 -7.64 6.91
CA ASN A 173 -16.42 -8.00 6.67
C ASN A 173 -16.33 -9.21 5.71
N PRO A 174 -15.35 -9.25 4.79
CA PRO A 174 -15.08 -10.44 4.02
C PRO A 174 -14.79 -11.66 4.90
N VAL A 175 -15.16 -12.83 4.42
CA VAL A 175 -14.84 -14.12 5.04
C VAL A 175 -13.95 -14.94 4.11
N GLY A 176 -13.08 -15.78 4.65
CA GLY A 176 -12.21 -16.61 3.82
C GLY A 176 -11.24 -17.46 4.63
N ARG A 177 -10.49 -18.31 3.91
CA ARG A 177 -9.42 -19.15 4.46
C ARG A 177 -8.42 -19.50 3.36
N PHE A 178 -7.12 -19.39 3.64
CA PHE A 178 -6.11 -19.99 2.79
C PHE A 178 -6.04 -21.51 3.03
N ALA A 179 -6.04 -22.29 1.95
CA ALA A 179 -5.84 -23.73 1.98
C ALA A 179 -4.34 -24.08 2.00
N ALA A 180 -3.54 -23.30 1.26
CA ALA A 180 -2.09 -23.44 1.24
C ALA A 180 -1.41 -22.10 0.95
N ILE A 181 -0.26 -21.88 1.56
CA ILE A 181 0.75 -20.91 1.11
C ILE A 181 2.03 -21.72 0.94
N SER A 182 2.60 -21.69 -0.25
CA SER A 182 3.71 -22.54 -0.70
C SER A 182 4.72 -21.72 -1.50
N ALA A 183 6.00 -22.07 -1.44
CA ALA A 183 7.04 -21.47 -2.26
C ALA A 183 7.65 -22.46 -3.25
N THR A 184 8.08 -21.94 -4.40
CA THR A 184 9.11 -22.52 -5.26
C THR A 184 10.43 -21.76 -5.03
N THR A 185 11.46 -22.01 -5.84
CA THR A 185 12.74 -21.29 -5.73
C THR A 185 12.67 -19.79 -6.02
N THR A 186 11.62 -19.32 -6.69
CA THR A 186 11.49 -17.93 -7.17
C THR A 186 10.10 -17.33 -6.95
N THR A 187 9.16 -18.08 -6.37
CA THR A 187 7.74 -17.67 -6.32
C THR A 187 7.10 -18.10 -5.01
N VAL A 188 6.32 -17.21 -4.38
CA VAL A 188 5.34 -17.60 -3.36
C VAL A 188 3.95 -17.63 -3.96
N ARG A 189 3.18 -18.69 -3.67
CA ARG A 189 1.80 -18.86 -4.11
C ARG A 189 0.89 -19.12 -2.92
N ALA A 190 -0.17 -18.32 -2.80
CA ALA A 190 -1.25 -18.52 -1.84
C ALA A 190 -2.53 -18.97 -2.57
N ARG A 191 -3.11 -20.08 -2.09
CA ARG A 191 -4.38 -20.65 -2.58
C ARG A 191 -5.39 -20.75 -1.45
N GLY A 192 -6.66 -20.55 -1.75
CA GLY A 192 -7.74 -20.62 -0.77
C GLY A 192 -9.07 -20.16 -1.31
N TRP A 193 -9.89 -19.59 -0.44
CA TRP A 193 -11.11 -18.90 -0.83
C TRP A 193 -11.35 -17.64 0.02
N ALA A 194 -12.07 -16.68 -0.55
CA ALA A 194 -12.69 -15.58 0.16
C ALA A 194 -13.97 -15.13 -0.54
N SER A 195 -14.90 -14.57 0.23
CA SER A 195 -16.13 -13.96 -0.24
C SER A 195 -16.41 -12.72 0.59
N ASP A 196 -16.80 -11.64 -0.06
CA ASP A 196 -17.23 -10.40 0.57
C ASP A 196 -18.78 -10.33 0.51
N PRO A 197 -19.48 -10.24 1.66
CA PRO A 197 -20.95 -10.13 1.70
C PRO A 197 -21.52 -8.94 0.92
N ASP A 198 -20.76 -7.86 0.77
CA ASP A 198 -21.16 -6.65 0.05
C ASP A 198 -20.85 -6.74 -1.48
N LEU A 199 -20.12 -7.79 -1.92
CA LEU A 199 -19.73 -8.03 -3.34
C LEU A 199 -20.30 -9.33 -3.95
N VAL A 200 -21.46 -9.83 -3.50
CA VAL A 200 -22.02 -11.13 -3.92
C VAL A 200 -22.15 -11.37 -5.44
N SER A 201 -22.26 -10.31 -6.26
CA SER A 201 -22.34 -10.37 -7.72
C SER A 201 -20.98 -10.19 -8.44
N ARG A 202 -19.91 -9.89 -7.70
CA ARG A 202 -18.57 -9.58 -8.23
C ARG A 202 -17.51 -10.50 -7.61
N ARG A 203 -16.24 -10.20 -7.85
CA ARG A 203 -15.08 -10.92 -7.30
C ARG A 203 -14.47 -10.08 -6.18
N SER A 204 -14.26 -10.69 -5.02
CA SER A 204 -13.51 -10.06 -3.92
C SER A 204 -12.04 -9.88 -4.33
N LEU A 205 -11.36 -8.92 -3.72
CA LEU A 205 -9.97 -8.62 -4.03
C LEU A 205 -9.06 -9.21 -2.95
N ALA A 206 -8.20 -10.16 -3.31
CA ALA A 206 -7.20 -10.72 -2.41
C ALA A 206 -5.85 -10.04 -2.64
N VAL A 207 -5.18 -9.67 -1.56
CA VAL A 207 -3.82 -9.11 -1.56
C VAL A 207 -2.90 -10.08 -0.85
N LEU A 208 -1.91 -10.58 -1.57
CA LEU A 208 -0.78 -11.30 -1.01
C LEU A 208 0.31 -10.28 -0.68
N TYR A 209 0.53 -10.07 0.60
CA TYR A 209 1.70 -9.36 1.11
C TYR A 209 2.85 -10.34 1.24
N VAL A 210 4.04 -9.97 0.75
CA VAL A 210 5.29 -10.65 1.09
C VAL A 210 6.15 -9.66 1.84
N ASP A 211 6.65 -10.11 2.99
CA ASP A 211 7.51 -9.34 3.87
C ASP A 211 6.95 -7.95 4.24
N GLY A 212 5.62 -7.87 4.32
CA GLY A 212 4.88 -6.69 4.79
C GLY A 212 4.60 -5.66 3.69
N ALA A 213 5.21 -5.81 2.51
CA ALA A 213 4.84 -5.08 1.31
C ALA A 213 3.74 -5.83 0.54
N PRO A 214 2.76 -5.13 -0.07
CA PRO A 214 1.80 -5.77 -0.98
C PRO A 214 2.54 -6.25 -2.23
N ALA A 215 2.66 -7.57 -2.40
CA ALA A 215 3.46 -8.18 -3.46
C ALA A 215 2.63 -8.55 -4.70
N ALA A 216 1.37 -8.96 -4.52
CA ALA A 216 0.38 -8.94 -5.60
C ALA A 216 -1.04 -8.79 -5.09
N THR A 217 -1.85 -8.16 -5.95
CA THR A 217 -3.28 -8.00 -5.80
C THR A 217 -3.97 -8.76 -6.93
N ARG A 218 -4.93 -9.63 -6.61
CA ARG A 218 -5.68 -10.44 -7.58
C ARG A 218 -7.15 -10.56 -7.18
N ALA A 219 -8.05 -10.36 -8.13
CA ALA A 219 -9.46 -10.65 -7.95
C ALA A 219 -9.67 -12.17 -7.84
N THR A 220 -10.60 -12.61 -7.00
CA THR A 220 -10.94 -14.03 -6.87
C THR A 220 -11.44 -14.62 -8.18
N THR A 221 -11.34 -15.94 -8.32
CA THR A 221 -11.77 -16.69 -9.51
C THR A 221 -12.87 -17.70 -9.16
N ARG A 222 -13.34 -18.50 -10.13
CA ARG A 222 -14.35 -19.53 -9.88
C ARG A 222 -13.78 -20.60 -8.95
N TYR A 223 -14.49 -20.94 -7.89
CA TYR A 223 -14.11 -22.07 -7.04
C TYR A 223 -14.41 -23.39 -7.74
N ALA A 224 -13.39 -24.24 -7.88
CA ALA A 224 -13.45 -25.44 -8.74
C ALA A 224 -14.05 -26.67 -8.06
N GLY A 225 -14.04 -26.75 -6.73
CA GLY A 225 -14.57 -27.88 -5.95
C GLY A 225 -15.87 -27.58 -5.20
N THR A 226 -16.27 -28.48 -4.31
CA THR A 226 -17.38 -28.27 -3.36
C THR A 226 -17.13 -27.01 -2.53
N ARG A 227 -18.10 -26.09 -2.52
CA ARG A 227 -17.93 -24.76 -1.91
C ARG A 227 -17.90 -24.85 -0.38
N PRO A 228 -16.91 -24.23 0.29
CA PRO A 228 -16.97 -23.98 1.72
C PRO A 228 -18.20 -23.16 2.11
N ALA A 229 -18.70 -23.33 3.34
CA ALA A 229 -19.81 -22.54 3.85
C ALA A 229 -19.48 -21.04 3.82
N GLY A 230 -20.38 -20.22 3.24
CA GLY A 230 -20.16 -18.79 3.03
C GLY A 230 -19.36 -18.41 1.77
N ALA A 231 -18.88 -19.37 0.96
CA ALA A 231 -18.13 -19.09 -0.26
C ALA A 231 -19.04 -18.90 -1.49
N GLY A 232 -19.04 -17.70 -2.08
CA GLY A 232 -19.70 -17.42 -3.35
C GLY A 232 -19.13 -18.22 -4.53
N ARG A 233 -19.79 -18.22 -5.71
CA ARG A 233 -19.31 -18.95 -6.91
C ARG A 233 -17.94 -18.44 -7.41
N SER A 234 -17.63 -17.17 -7.16
CA SER A 234 -16.42 -16.47 -7.59
C SER A 234 -15.50 -16.15 -6.41
N SER A 235 -15.17 -17.17 -5.60
CA SER A 235 -14.48 -17.02 -4.32
C SER A 235 -13.05 -17.56 -4.26
N ALA A 236 -12.53 -18.23 -5.29
CA ALA A 236 -11.20 -18.83 -5.22
C ALA A 236 -10.09 -17.77 -5.14
N ILE A 237 -9.20 -17.92 -4.15
CA ILE A 237 -7.93 -17.21 -4.11
C ILE A 237 -6.91 -18.11 -4.79
N ASP A 238 -6.23 -17.59 -5.80
CA ASP A 238 -5.01 -18.16 -6.36
C ASP A 238 -4.11 -17.01 -6.82
N VAL A 239 -3.15 -16.65 -5.98
CA VAL A 239 -2.25 -15.50 -6.19
C VAL A 239 -0.82 -15.97 -6.02
N SER A 240 0.01 -15.64 -7.01
CA SER A 240 1.44 -15.97 -7.04
C SER A 240 2.24 -14.68 -7.23
N VAL A 241 3.38 -14.59 -6.55
CA VAL A 241 4.31 -13.45 -6.57
C VAL A 241 5.73 -13.95 -6.78
N PRO A 242 6.50 -13.35 -7.71
CA PRO A 242 7.93 -13.58 -7.76
C PRO A 242 8.57 -13.01 -6.49
N VAL A 243 9.57 -13.69 -5.97
CA VAL A 243 10.35 -13.30 -4.79
C VAL A 243 11.82 -13.66 -4.99
N SER A 244 12.69 -13.04 -4.22
CA SER A 244 14.10 -13.44 -4.15
C SER A 244 14.28 -14.81 -3.48
N THR A 245 15.51 -15.30 -3.50
CA THR A 245 15.92 -16.50 -2.76
C THR A 245 16.10 -16.15 -1.28
N GLY A 246 15.31 -16.76 -0.38
CA GLY A 246 15.34 -16.45 1.06
C GLY A 246 14.15 -17.03 1.83
N THR A 247 14.06 -16.66 3.12
CA THR A 247 12.87 -16.91 3.95
C THR A 247 11.95 -15.70 3.90
N HIS A 248 10.68 -15.93 3.61
CA HIS A 248 9.67 -14.89 3.42
C HIS A 248 8.46 -15.13 4.34
N ILE A 249 7.81 -14.05 4.78
CA ILE A 249 6.48 -14.13 5.41
C ILE A 249 5.42 -13.66 4.41
N ALA A 250 4.60 -14.60 3.97
CA ALA A 250 3.49 -14.39 3.05
C ALA A 250 2.17 -14.31 3.81
N CYS A 251 1.48 -13.19 3.70
CA CYS A 251 0.23 -12.87 4.40
C CYS A 251 -0.89 -12.59 3.40
N VAL A 252 -2.08 -13.16 3.62
CA VAL A 252 -3.24 -12.92 2.75
C VAL A 252 -4.24 -12.03 3.46
N TRP A 253 -4.59 -10.93 2.82
CA TRP A 253 -5.71 -10.07 3.19
C TRP A 253 -6.77 -10.10 2.09
N VAL A 254 -8.03 -9.93 2.48
CA VAL A 254 -9.14 -9.67 1.56
C VAL A 254 -9.55 -8.22 1.75
N VAL A 255 -9.55 -7.44 0.67
CA VAL A 255 -10.01 -6.06 0.70
C VAL A 255 -11.54 -6.06 0.74
N ASN A 256 -12.07 -5.38 1.74
CA ASN A 256 -13.50 -5.14 1.93
C ASN A 256 -13.96 -4.02 0.99
N VAL A 257 -15.09 -4.20 0.32
CA VAL A 257 -15.78 -3.12 -0.37
C VAL A 257 -17.17 -2.95 0.22
N GLY A 258 -17.38 -1.88 1.00
CA GLY A 258 -18.65 -1.63 1.67
C GLY A 258 -18.48 -1.25 3.13
N LEU A 259 -19.40 -1.68 3.99
CA LEU A 259 -19.52 -1.16 5.35
C LEU A 259 -18.54 -1.77 6.35
N GLY A 260 -18.01 -2.97 6.07
CA GLY A 260 -17.03 -3.67 6.91
C GLY A 260 -15.60 -3.11 6.82
N SER A 261 -14.64 -3.96 7.17
CA SER A 261 -13.19 -3.73 7.15
C SER A 261 -12.47 -4.92 6.51
N ASN A 262 -11.26 -4.68 5.99
CA ASN A 262 -10.43 -5.73 5.35
C ASN A 262 -10.21 -6.92 6.30
N THR A 263 -10.31 -8.13 5.77
CA THR A 263 -10.14 -9.35 6.57
C THR A 263 -8.78 -9.97 6.33
N TYR A 264 -7.99 -10.03 7.40
CA TYR A 264 -6.74 -10.77 7.45
C TYR A 264 -7.03 -12.28 7.56
N LEU A 265 -6.66 -13.05 6.54
CA LEU A 265 -6.85 -14.51 6.53
C LEU A 265 -5.72 -15.26 7.26
N GLY A 266 -4.59 -14.59 7.52
CA GLY A 266 -3.40 -15.14 8.17
C GLY A 266 -2.12 -15.03 7.32
N CYS A 267 -1.00 -15.41 7.93
CA CYS A 267 0.31 -15.52 7.26
C CYS A 267 0.88 -16.94 7.38
N ARG A 268 1.82 -17.26 6.49
CA ARG A 268 2.74 -18.40 6.63
C ARG A 268 4.16 -17.97 6.29
N SER A 269 5.14 -18.47 7.04
CA SER A 269 6.54 -18.40 6.62
C SER A 269 6.80 -19.47 5.57
N VAL A 270 7.50 -19.11 4.50
CA VAL A 270 7.91 -20.00 3.40
C VAL A 270 9.37 -19.72 3.07
N ASP A 271 10.10 -20.75 2.63
CA ASP A 271 11.50 -20.63 2.24
C ASP A 271 11.65 -21.00 0.76
N THR A 272 12.33 -20.14 0.00
CA THR A 272 12.55 -20.30 -1.44
C THR A 272 13.94 -20.87 -1.74
N ARG A 273 14.78 -21.18 -0.72
CA ARG A 273 16.13 -21.71 -0.97
C ARG A 273 16.18 -23.16 -1.45
N SER A 274 15.13 -23.95 -1.21
CA SER A 274 14.91 -25.27 -1.80
C SER A 274 13.57 -25.86 -1.33
N PRO A 275 12.97 -26.81 -2.07
CA PRO A 275 11.88 -27.64 -1.56
C PRO A 275 12.43 -28.71 -0.59
N ARG A 276 12.97 -28.27 0.55
CA ARG A 276 13.55 -29.17 1.56
C ARG A 276 12.62 -29.30 2.75
N THR A 277 12.25 -30.55 3.05
CA THR A 277 11.54 -30.97 4.26
C THR A 277 12.13 -30.26 5.49
N PRO A 278 11.31 -29.63 6.36
CA PRO A 278 11.82 -28.66 7.33
C PRO A 278 12.65 -29.32 8.43
N ALA A 279 13.96 -29.11 8.39
CA ALA A 279 14.84 -29.27 9.54
C ALA A 279 14.84 -27.95 10.33
N ALA A 280 14.03 -27.87 11.37
CA ALA A 280 13.90 -26.67 12.18
C ALA A 280 14.95 -26.64 13.30
N THR A 281 15.88 -25.68 13.26
CA THR A 281 16.45 -25.13 14.50
C THR A 281 15.39 -24.22 15.11
N ALA A 282 14.41 -24.83 15.79
CA ALA A 282 13.23 -24.14 16.28
C ALA A 282 13.60 -22.93 17.16
N ALA A 283 12.90 -21.82 17.00
CA ALA A 283 12.74 -20.88 18.12
C ALA A 283 12.11 -21.65 19.29
N PRO A 284 12.51 -21.40 20.56
CA PRO A 284 11.90 -22.08 21.70
C PRO A 284 10.38 -21.99 21.62
N ALA A 285 9.68 -23.09 21.91
CA ALA A 285 8.24 -23.19 21.67
C ALA A 285 7.40 -22.12 22.40
N ALA A 286 7.98 -21.45 23.40
CA ALA A 286 7.43 -20.27 24.06
C ALA A 286 7.40 -19.01 23.17
N ASN A 287 8.46 -18.67 22.43
CA ASN A 287 8.54 -17.43 21.63
C ASN A 287 7.40 -17.33 20.60
N ALA A 288 7.14 -18.40 19.85
CA ALA A 288 6.04 -18.44 18.89
C ALA A 288 4.66 -18.28 19.56
N LYS A 289 4.50 -18.81 20.79
CA LYS A 289 3.27 -18.67 21.58
C LYS A 289 3.11 -17.26 22.15
N VAL A 290 4.19 -16.63 22.63
CA VAL A 290 4.24 -15.22 23.05
C VAL A 290 3.80 -14.31 21.90
N LEU A 291 4.39 -14.45 20.71
CA LEU A 291 4.03 -13.62 19.56
C LEU A 291 2.57 -13.83 19.13
N ALA A 292 2.10 -15.08 19.10
CA ALA A 292 0.69 -15.37 18.80
C ALA A 292 -0.27 -14.76 19.83
N LEU A 293 0.15 -14.68 21.09
CA LEU A 293 -0.63 -14.09 22.17
C LEU A 293 -0.62 -12.55 22.12
N ALA A 294 0.52 -11.92 21.84
CA ALA A 294 0.65 -10.49 21.60
C ALA A 294 -0.21 -10.03 20.41
N LYS A 295 -0.17 -10.77 19.29
CA LYS A 295 -1.01 -10.50 18.09
C LYS A 295 -2.51 -10.56 18.38
N LYS A 296 -2.96 -11.38 19.33
CA LYS A 296 -4.37 -11.41 19.78
C LYS A 296 -4.79 -10.15 20.57
N GLN A 297 -3.86 -9.27 20.91
CA GLN A 297 -4.14 -8.02 21.62
C GLN A 297 -4.29 -6.82 20.67
N ILE A 298 -4.03 -6.98 19.37
CA ILE A 298 -4.13 -5.91 18.37
C ILE A 298 -5.53 -5.27 18.38
N GLY A 299 -5.57 -3.94 18.28
CA GLY A 299 -6.77 -3.11 18.39
C GLY A 299 -7.19 -2.77 19.83
N LYS A 300 -6.45 -3.19 20.86
CA LYS A 300 -6.69 -2.78 22.24
C LYS A 300 -6.06 -1.42 22.54
N PRO A 301 -6.69 -0.58 23.40
CA PRO A 301 -6.19 0.75 23.69
C PRO A 301 -4.86 0.70 24.46
N TYR A 302 -3.99 1.65 24.15
CA TYR A 302 -2.81 1.94 24.96
C TYR A 302 -3.23 2.70 26.21
N VAL A 303 -2.70 2.32 27.37
CA VAL A 303 -2.84 3.07 28.62
C VAL A 303 -1.52 2.97 29.37
N TRP A 304 -0.89 4.11 29.67
CA TRP A 304 0.34 4.18 30.46
C TRP A 304 0.16 3.46 31.80
N GLY A 305 1.06 2.56 32.16
CA GLY A 305 0.96 1.74 33.36
C GLY A 305 0.13 0.45 33.20
N ALA A 306 -0.59 0.23 32.11
CA ALA A 306 -1.49 -0.93 31.98
C ALA A 306 -0.79 -2.25 31.61
N THR A 307 -1.23 -3.34 32.26
CA THR A 307 -0.62 -4.68 32.22
C THR A 307 -1.54 -5.77 31.66
N GLY A 308 -2.61 -5.37 30.96
CA GLY A 308 -3.59 -6.28 30.37
C GLY A 308 -4.71 -6.76 31.31
N PRO A 309 -5.67 -7.54 30.78
CA PRO A 309 -5.85 -7.89 29.38
C PRO A 309 -6.72 -6.88 28.60
N LYS A 310 -7.23 -5.81 29.23
CA LYS A 310 -8.16 -4.84 28.60
C LYS A 310 -7.44 -3.73 27.84
N SER A 311 -6.31 -3.25 28.38
CA SER A 311 -5.42 -2.23 27.82
C SER A 311 -3.97 -2.58 28.18
N PHE A 312 -3.01 -1.99 27.49
CA PHE A 312 -1.57 -2.27 27.68
C PHE A 312 -0.74 -0.99 27.51
N ASP A 313 0.42 -0.90 28.14
CA ASP A 313 1.56 -0.17 27.56
C ASP A 313 2.58 -1.15 26.98
N CYS A 314 3.65 -0.61 26.40
CA CYS A 314 4.65 -1.36 25.64
C CYS A 314 5.24 -2.55 26.43
N SER A 315 5.77 -2.27 27.61
CA SER A 315 6.37 -3.25 28.51
C SER A 315 5.34 -4.11 29.23
N GLY A 316 4.12 -3.60 29.46
CA GLY A 316 2.99 -4.34 30.00
C GLY A 316 2.46 -5.41 29.04
N LEU A 317 2.47 -5.17 27.73
CA LEU A 317 2.14 -6.17 26.70
C LEU A 317 3.14 -7.33 26.71
N VAL A 318 4.44 -7.00 26.74
CA VAL A 318 5.53 -7.98 26.85
C VAL A 318 5.38 -8.83 28.11
N MET A 319 5.26 -8.18 29.27
CA MET A 319 5.14 -8.84 30.57
C MET A 319 3.94 -9.77 30.65
N TRP A 320 2.78 -9.34 30.14
CA TRP A 320 1.58 -10.17 30.11
C TRP A 320 1.73 -11.36 29.15
N ALA A 321 2.30 -11.15 27.96
CA ALA A 321 2.45 -12.21 26.96
C ALA A 321 3.46 -13.29 27.38
N TYR A 322 4.61 -12.88 27.93
CA TYR A 322 5.63 -13.79 28.47
C TYR A 322 5.16 -14.49 29.76
N GLY A 323 4.47 -13.78 30.65
CA GLY A 323 3.93 -14.32 31.90
C GLY A 323 2.93 -15.46 31.70
N LYS A 324 2.18 -15.49 30.59
CA LYS A 324 1.29 -16.63 30.26
C LYS A 324 2.04 -17.93 29.92
N TYR A 325 3.36 -17.88 29.75
CA TYR A 325 4.19 -19.05 29.48
C TYR A 325 5.27 -19.26 30.56
N GLY A 326 5.08 -18.69 31.75
CA GLY A 326 5.92 -18.93 32.93
C GLY A 326 7.14 -18.00 33.08
N TYR A 327 7.40 -17.12 32.12
CA TYR A 327 8.54 -16.20 32.15
C TYR A 327 8.19 -14.95 32.98
N ARG A 328 9.00 -14.68 34.00
CA ARG A 328 8.92 -13.43 34.79
C ARG A 328 9.79 -12.38 34.13
N THR A 329 9.18 -11.38 33.49
CA THR A 329 9.89 -10.19 33.00
C THR A 329 9.68 -9.02 33.98
N PRO A 330 10.64 -8.10 34.12
CA PRO A 330 10.42 -6.83 34.82
C PRO A 330 9.24 -6.04 34.23
N ARG A 331 8.72 -5.08 35.02
CA ARG A 331 7.57 -4.27 34.61
C ARG A 331 7.90 -3.22 33.55
N VAL A 332 9.07 -2.59 33.63
CA VAL A 332 9.46 -1.45 32.78
C VAL A 332 10.46 -1.89 31.70
N SER A 333 10.45 -1.20 30.55
CA SER A 333 11.28 -1.56 29.39
C SER A 333 12.79 -1.46 29.66
N GLN A 334 13.23 -0.46 30.42
CA GLN A 334 14.62 -0.30 30.87
C GLN A 334 15.13 -1.48 31.70
N ASP A 335 14.26 -2.19 32.42
CA ASP A 335 14.67 -3.38 33.19
C ASP A 335 14.45 -4.67 32.40
N GLN A 336 13.47 -4.70 31.49
CA GLN A 336 13.29 -5.81 30.55
C GLN A 336 14.52 -6.01 29.67
N ILE A 337 15.16 -4.94 29.17
CA ILE A 337 16.40 -5.07 28.40
C ILE A 337 17.57 -5.61 29.26
N LYS A 338 17.70 -5.16 30.51
CA LYS A 338 18.76 -5.62 31.45
C LYS A 338 18.60 -7.09 31.83
N ALA A 339 17.35 -7.57 31.91
CA ALA A 339 17.02 -8.95 32.30
C ALA A 339 16.94 -9.92 31.11
N ALA A 340 16.78 -9.42 29.88
CA ALA A 340 16.74 -10.26 28.68
C ALA A 340 18.15 -10.64 28.21
N ARG A 341 18.32 -11.83 27.63
CA ARG A 341 19.54 -12.17 26.91
C ARG A 341 19.59 -11.36 25.61
N LEU A 342 20.50 -10.40 25.52
CA LEU A 342 20.74 -9.66 24.28
C LEU A 342 21.19 -10.60 23.16
N ILE A 343 20.75 -10.30 21.94
CA ILE A 343 21.05 -11.07 20.73
C ILE A 343 21.36 -10.13 19.55
N PRO A 344 22.24 -10.55 18.62
CA PRO A 344 22.39 -9.83 17.35
C PRO A 344 21.05 -9.74 16.60
N ALA A 345 20.82 -8.63 15.90
CA ALA A 345 19.62 -8.44 15.07
C ALA A 345 19.43 -9.56 14.02
N SER A 346 20.53 -10.09 13.50
CA SER A 346 20.56 -11.25 12.58
C SER A 346 20.11 -12.57 13.22
N HIS A 347 20.12 -12.66 14.55
CA HIS A 347 19.70 -13.83 15.33
C HIS A 347 18.30 -13.66 15.95
N ALA A 348 17.65 -12.50 15.78
CA ALA A 348 16.30 -12.25 16.27
C ALA A 348 15.29 -13.19 15.59
N ARG A 349 14.47 -13.85 16.41
CA ARG A 349 13.45 -14.82 16.00
C ARG A 349 12.06 -14.32 16.41
N ALA A 350 11.05 -14.71 15.65
CA ALA A 350 9.66 -14.34 15.90
C ALA A 350 9.24 -14.67 17.36
N GLY A 351 8.96 -13.65 18.16
CA GLY A 351 8.69 -13.75 19.60
C GLY A 351 9.74 -13.15 20.52
N ASP A 352 10.96 -12.87 20.02
CA ASP A 352 11.95 -12.07 20.74
C ASP A 352 11.50 -10.60 20.88
N LEU A 353 12.32 -9.76 21.51
CA LEU A 353 12.03 -8.37 21.81
C LEU A 353 12.88 -7.41 20.97
N VAL A 354 12.30 -6.24 20.70
CA VAL A 354 12.94 -5.08 20.08
C VAL A 354 12.82 -3.92 21.06
N PHE A 355 13.94 -3.34 21.46
CA PHE A 355 14.03 -2.22 22.39
C PHE A 355 14.50 -0.96 21.67
N TYR A 356 13.88 0.18 21.97
CA TYR A 356 14.15 1.47 21.34
C TYR A 356 14.73 2.43 22.37
N HIS A 357 15.76 3.18 21.97
CA HIS A 357 16.59 3.98 22.87
C HIS A 357 16.44 5.47 22.56
N ASP A 358 16.48 6.31 23.58
CA ASP A 358 16.62 7.75 23.40
C ASP A 358 18.07 8.17 23.07
N SER A 359 18.33 9.46 22.96
CA SER A 359 19.65 10.01 22.61
C SER A 359 20.74 9.78 23.67
N VAL A 360 20.39 9.36 24.89
CA VAL A 360 21.35 9.03 25.96
C VAL A 360 21.45 7.51 26.21
N GLY A 361 20.64 6.72 25.52
CA GLY A 361 20.67 5.26 25.53
C GLY A 361 19.57 4.60 26.36
N ASP A 362 18.67 5.37 26.98
CA ASP A 362 17.62 4.85 27.85
C ASP A 362 16.45 4.26 27.04
N VAL A 363 15.97 3.07 27.45
CA VAL A 363 14.96 2.31 26.69
C VAL A 363 13.54 2.78 27.02
N TYR A 364 13.04 3.73 26.24
CA TYR A 364 11.68 4.27 26.40
C TYR A 364 10.56 3.38 25.81
N HIS A 365 10.88 2.43 24.92
CA HIS A 365 9.87 1.61 24.25
C HIS A 365 10.33 0.19 23.94
N VAL A 366 9.38 -0.75 23.86
CA VAL A 366 9.61 -2.16 23.56
C VAL A 366 8.48 -2.76 22.72
N GLY A 367 8.82 -3.63 21.77
CA GLY A 367 7.88 -4.43 20.99
C GLY A 367 8.29 -5.89 20.88
N VAL A 368 7.34 -6.77 20.55
CA VAL A 368 7.61 -8.18 20.26
C VAL A 368 7.96 -8.33 18.78
N PHE A 369 9.18 -8.77 18.49
CA PHE A 369 9.70 -8.99 17.14
C PHE A 369 8.85 -9.99 16.36
N VAL A 370 8.40 -9.59 15.16
CA VAL A 370 7.73 -10.49 14.22
C VAL A 370 8.73 -11.09 13.24
N LYS A 371 9.65 -10.25 12.74
CA LYS A 371 10.65 -10.49 11.68
C LYS A 371 11.44 -9.18 11.45
N PRO A 372 12.50 -9.16 10.61
CA PRO A 372 13.17 -7.90 10.25
C PRO A 372 12.20 -6.81 9.77
N GLY A 373 12.39 -5.59 10.28
CA GLY A 373 11.56 -4.43 9.99
C GLY A 373 10.17 -4.37 10.64
N LEU A 374 9.73 -5.39 11.40
CA LEU A 374 8.37 -5.45 11.95
C LEU A 374 8.29 -6.04 13.38
N SER A 375 7.65 -5.31 14.27
CA SER A 375 7.26 -5.74 15.63
C SER A 375 5.74 -5.66 15.82
N VAL A 376 5.25 -6.14 16.96
CA VAL A 376 3.91 -5.86 17.50
C VAL A 376 4.12 -5.22 18.87
N ALA A 377 3.53 -4.06 19.10
CA ALA A 377 3.69 -3.31 20.35
C ALA A 377 2.38 -2.64 20.76
N ALA A 378 2.25 -2.30 22.04
CA ALA A 378 1.36 -1.22 22.44
C ALA A 378 2.13 0.08 22.21
N ILE A 379 1.79 0.82 21.15
CA ILE A 379 2.61 1.90 20.61
C ILE A 379 2.39 3.19 21.40
N ASP A 380 1.22 3.80 21.27
CA ASP A 380 0.86 5.05 21.95
C ASP A 380 -0.68 5.19 22.09
N PRO A 381 -1.22 6.21 22.80
CA PRO A 381 -2.66 6.41 23.00
C PRO A 381 -3.50 6.56 21.72
N SER A 382 -2.90 6.88 20.58
CA SER A 382 -3.58 7.07 19.29
C SER A 382 -3.61 5.81 18.43
N GLU A 383 -2.59 4.95 18.51
CA GLU A 383 -2.49 3.70 17.74
C GLU A 383 -2.92 2.45 18.55
N GLY A 384 -2.73 2.45 19.87
CA GLY A 384 -3.03 1.29 20.71
C GLY A 384 -2.04 0.14 20.51
N VAL A 385 -2.53 -1.10 20.60
CA VAL A 385 -1.75 -2.29 20.22
C VAL A 385 -1.89 -2.52 18.72
N ASP A 386 -0.79 -2.46 17.97
CA ASP A 386 -0.78 -2.79 16.54
C ASP A 386 0.59 -3.31 16.07
N TYR A 387 0.69 -3.63 14.79
CA TYR A 387 1.93 -3.82 14.06
C TYR A 387 2.72 -2.51 13.97
N GLN A 388 3.97 -2.56 14.40
CA GLN A 388 4.85 -1.41 14.42
C GLN A 388 6.04 -1.65 13.47
N ARG A 389 6.38 -0.66 12.65
CA ARG A 389 7.61 -0.71 11.85
C ARG A 389 8.81 -0.60 12.79
N ILE A 390 9.84 -1.42 12.60
CA ILE A 390 11.14 -1.15 13.23
C ILE A 390 11.81 -0.06 12.39
N TRP A 391 11.68 1.20 12.81
CA TRP A 391 12.21 2.37 12.08
C TRP A 391 13.62 2.77 12.53
N ASP A 392 14.02 2.34 13.71
CA ASP A 392 15.27 2.71 14.36
C ASP A 392 16.33 1.66 14.06
N THR A 393 17.42 2.07 13.41
CA THR A 393 18.56 1.22 13.09
C THR A 393 19.48 0.95 14.28
N THR A 394 19.30 1.68 15.39
CA THR A 394 20.03 1.51 16.65
C THR A 394 19.27 0.64 17.67
N ALA A 395 18.03 0.23 17.35
CA ALA A 395 17.23 -0.64 18.20
C ALA A 395 17.96 -1.95 18.53
N THR A 396 17.93 -2.33 19.81
CA THR A 396 18.56 -3.56 20.31
C THR A 396 17.55 -4.70 20.40
N TYR A 397 18.06 -5.94 20.43
CA TYR A 397 17.23 -7.14 20.41
C TYR A 397 17.57 -8.02 21.61
N GLY A 398 16.56 -8.61 22.23
CA GLY A 398 16.74 -9.48 23.38
C GLY A 398 15.69 -10.59 23.48
N SER A 399 15.95 -11.59 24.31
CA SER A 399 15.07 -12.75 24.49
C SER A 399 15.06 -13.24 25.92
N PHE A 400 13.89 -13.69 26.40
CA PHE A 400 13.75 -14.42 27.67
C PHE A 400 13.66 -15.94 27.49
N THR A 401 13.59 -16.46 26.25
CA THR A 401 13.47 -17.91 26.00
C THR A 401 14.75 -18.55 25.45
N HIS A 402 15.65 -17.72 24.92
CA HIS A 402 16.96 -18.16 24.47
C HIS A 402 17.87 -18.46 25.67
N THR A 403 18.07 -19.75 25.97
CA THR A 403 19.14 -20.25 26.85
C THR A 403 20.50 -19.90 26.27
#